data_AF-A0A292RCL9-F1
#
_entry.id   AF-A0A292RCL9-F1
#
_cell.length_a   1.000
_cell.length_b   1.000
_cell.length_c   1.000
_cell.angle_alpha   90.00
_cell.angle_beta   90.00
_cell.angle_gamma   90.00
#
_symmetry.space_group_name_H-M   'P 1'
#
loop_
_entity.id
_entity.type
_entity.pdbx_description
1 polymer ?
#
loop_
_entity_poly.entity_id
_entity_poly.type
_entity_poly.pdbx_seq_one_letter_code
_entity_poly.pdbx_strand_id
1 'polypeptide(L)' 'MVSVDLNGFKNPPNRFGYDVFTFQLVDENLKTMGDRNTMYTDMDKYCSLNSKDKYNGIACAQKARSESDYFKWVVKNMR' A
#
# COMPACT_ATOMS: atom_id res chain seq x y z
N MET A 1 -12.60 0.20 5.04
CA MET A 1 -11.26 -0.14 4.52
C MET A 1 -11.05 -1.62 4.71
N VAL A 2 -10.33 -2.26 3.79
CA VAL A 2 -9.94 -3.66 3.88
C VAL A 2 -8.44 -3.71 3.69
N SER A 3 -7.71 -4.35 4.60
CA SER A 3 -6.28 -4.60 4.44
C SER A 3 -6.04 -6.08 4.28
N VAL A 4 -5.27 -6.45 3.28
CA VAL A 4 -4.96 -7.84 2.93
C VAL A 4 -3.47 -8.04 3.13
N ASP A 5 -3.14 -9.09 3.87
CA ASP A 5 -1.78 -9.55 4.07
C ASP A 5 -1.50 -10.74 3.14
N LEU A 6 -0.44 -10.66 2.34
CA LEU A 6 -0.11 -11.65 1.32
C LEU A 6 0.44 -12.96 1.88
N ASN A 7 1.12 -12.92 3.04
CA ASN A 7 1.66 -14.12 3.69
C ASN A 7 0.90 -14.47 4.99
N GLY A 8 -0.05 -13.62 5.40
CA GLY A 8 -0.99 -13.84 6.49
C GLY A 8 -0.47 -13.30 7.82
N PHE A 9 -1.34 -12.68 8.61
CA PHE A 9 -0.97 -11.82 9.76
C PHE A 9 -0.06 -12.44 10.85
N LYS A 10 0.03 -13.77 10.93
CA LYS A 10 0.92 -14.48 11.87
C LYS A 10 2.35 -14.62 11.34
N ASN A 11 2.56 -14.39 10.06
CA ASN A 11 3.83 -14.53 9.37
C ASN A 11 4.39 -13.11 9.13
N PRO A 12 5.40 -12.67 9.91
CA PRO A 12 6.00 -11.35 9.70
C PRO A 12 6.52 -11.18 8.24
N PRO A 13 6.67 -9.94 7.74
CA PRO A 13 6.80 -8.70 8.52
C PRO A 13 5.54 -7.86 8.83
N ASN A 14 4.37 -8.11 8.22
CA ASN A 14 3.13 -7.33 8.44
C ASN A 14 3.31 -5.81 8.21
N ARG A 15 3.99 -5.41 7.13
CA ARG A 15 4.35 -4.04 6.76
C ARG A 15 3.48 -3.53 5.61
N PHE A 16 2.86 -2.36 5.80
CA PHE A 16 2.12 -1.68 4.74
C PHE A 16 3.02 -1.38 3.52
N GLY A 17 2.52 -1.74 2.34
CA GLY A 17 3.25 -1.60 1.08
C GLY A 17 4.32 -2.68 0.83
N TYR A 18 4.59 -3.57 1.79
CA TYR A 18 5.51 -4.69 1.56
C TYR A 18 4.72 -5.99 1.32
N ASP A 19 3.99 -6.42 2.34
CA ASP A 19 3.14 -7.61 2.38
C ASP A 19 1.70 -7.27 2.79
N VAL A 20 1.44 -6.08 3.37
CA VAL A 20 0.09 -5.59 3.69
C VAL A 20 -0.35 -4.52 2.70
N PHE A 21 -1.50 -4.71 2.06
CA PHE A 21 -2.07 -3.78 1.07
C PHE A 21 -3.49 -3.38 1.44
N THR A 22 -3.80 -2.08 1.34
CA THR A 22 -5.08 -1.52 1.78
C THR A 22 -5.95 -1.09 0.60
N PHE A 23 -7.24 -1.36 0.74
CA PHE A 23 -8.28 -1.08 -0.22
C PHE A 23 -9.44 -0.35 0.47
N GLN A 24 -10.23 0.39 -0.31
CA GLN A 24 -11.41 1.08 0.15
C GLN A 24 -12.56 0.85 -0.81
N LEU A 25 -13.73 0.53 -0.25
CA LEU A 25 -14.98 0.55 -1.00
C LEU A 25 -15.37 2.02 -1.22
N VAL A 26 -15.44 2.44 -2.48
CA VAL A 26 -15.85 3.79 -2.92
C VAL A 26 -16.90 3.60 -4.00
N ASP A 27 -18.11 4.10 -3.78
CA ASP A 27 -19.25 3.95 -4.70
C ASP A 27 -19.44 2.49 -5.14
N GLU A 28 -19.52 1.59 -4.16
CA GLU A 28 -19.66 0.13 -4.36
C GLU A 28 -18.48 -0.57 -5.08
N ASN A 29 -17.42 0.17 -5.42
CA ASN A 29 -16.23 -0.36 -6.09
C ASN A 29 -15.06 -0.48 -5.12
N LEU A 30 -14.40 -1.63 -5.10
CA LEU A 30 -13.19 -1.83 -4.32
C LEU A 30 -12.00 -1.18 -5.04
N LYS A 31 -11.50 -0.07 -4.50
CA LYS A 31 -10.34 0.66 -5.02
C LYS A 31 -9.11 0.42 -4.16
N THR A 32 -7.94 0.44 -4.81
CA THR A 32 -6.66 0.50 -4.11
C THR A 32 -6.56 1.81 -3.33
N MET A 33 -6.16 1.75 -2.06
CA MET A 33 -5.81 2.98 -1.34
C MET A 33 -4.68 3.70 -2.08
N GLY A 34 -4.77 5.03 -2.19
CA GLY A 34 -3.91 5.83 -3.07
C GLY A 34 -4.58 6.20 -4.39
N ASP A 35 -5.67 5.53 -4.77
CA ASP A 35 -6.46 5.92 -5.95
C ASP A 35 -7.36 7.14 -5.65
N ARG A 36 -7.80 7.82 -6.70
CA ARG A 36 -8.68 8.98 -6.60
C ARG A 36 -9.95 8.65 -5.81
N ASN A 37 -10.35 9.57 -4.94
CA ASN A 37 -11.50 9.47 -4.02
C ASN A 37 -11.34 8.43 -2.90
N THR A 38 -10.15 7.88 -2.68
CA THR A 38 -9.83 7.15 -1.44
C THR A 38 -9.33 8.12 -0.35
N MET A 39 -9.25 7.66 0.90
CA MET A 39 -8.91 8.53 2.05
C MET A 39 -7.45 8.99 2.07
N TYR A 40 -6.51 8.20 1.53
CA TYR A 40 -5.07 8.46 1.59
C TYR A 40 -4.49 8.55 0.18
N THR A 41 -4.60 9.72 -0.45
CA THR A 41 -4.25 9.93 -1.87
C THR A 41 -2.89 10.59 -2.11
N ASP A 42 -2.29 11.20 -1.08
CA ASP A 42 -0.96 11.81 -1.19
C ASP A 42 0.11 10.72 -1.22
N MET A 43 0.58 10.37 -2.42
CA MET A 43 1.55 9.29 -2.62
C MET A 43 2.93 9.62 -2.07
N ASP A 44 3.33 10.89 -2.05
CA ASP A 44 4.63 11.32 -1.50
C ASP A 44 4.65 11.23 0.03
N LYS A 45 3.48 11.32 0.66
CA LYS A 45 3.29 11.15 2.10
C LYS A 45 3.00 9.70 2.51
N TYR A 46 2.14 9.01 1.77
CA TYR A 46 1.56 7.72 2.17
C TYR A 46 2.13 6.51 1.41
N CYS A 47 3.02 6.70 0.44
CA CYS A 47 3.79 5.62 -0.20
C CYS A 47 5.18 6.10 -0.65
N SER A 48 6.04 6.45 0.30
CA SER A 48 7.37 7.02 0.02
C SER A 48 8.44 6.44 0.94
N LEU A 49 9.64 6.19 0.42
CA LEU A 49 10.78 5.74 1.23
C LEU A 49 11.26 6.81 2.23
N ASN A 50 10.95 8.08 1.97
CA ASN A 50 11.44 9.21 2.75
C ASN A 50 10.39 9.75 3.75
N SER A 51 9.16 9.27 3.68
CA SER A 51 8.09 9.74 4.56
C SER A 51 8.21 9.13 5.96
N LYS A 52 8.06 9.99 6.98
CA LYS A 52 7.97 9.61 8.39
C LYS A 52 6.53 9.60 8.91
N ASP A 53 5.54 9.75 8.02
CA ASP A 53 4.15 9.69 8.42
C ASP A 53 3.80 8.31 8.97
N LYS A 54 3.03 8.25 10.05
CA LYS A 54 2.64 6.99 10.70
C LYS A 54 1.77 6.08 9.82
N TYR A 55 1.17 6.63 8.75
CA TYR A 55 0.38 5.90 7.77
C TYR A 55 1.17 5.59 6.48
N ASN A 56 2.48 5.83 6.45
CA ASN A 56 3.29 5.50 5.27
C ASN A 56 3.19 4.01 4.92
N GLY A 57 3.04 3.72 3.63
CA GLY A 57 2.76 2.39 3.08
C GLY A 57 1.28 2.15 2.78
N ILE A 58 0.34 2.85 3.44
CA ILE A 58 -1.09 2.56 3.31
C ILE A 58 -1.61 2.76 1.88
N ALA A 59 -1.03 3.71 1.13
CA ALA A 59 -1.39 4.03 -0.24
C ALA A 59 -0.62 3.21 -1.29
N CYS A 60 0.31 2.33 -0.88
CA CYS A 60 1.16 1.60 -1.81
C CYS A 60 0.43 0.53 -2.62
N ALA A 61 -0.82 0.19 -2.29
CA ALA A 61 -1.66 -0.65 -3.14
C ALA A 61 -1.87 -0.03 -4.53
N GLN A 62 -2.04 1.30 -4.62
CA GLN A 62 -2.15 1.98 -5.91
C GLN A 62 -0.86 1.93 -6.71
N LYS A 63 0.30 2.07 -6.04
CA LYS A 63 1.62 1.95 -6.69
C LYS A 63 1.84 0.52 -7.21
N ALA A 64 1.55 -0.48 -6.40
CA ALA A 64 1.63 -1.89 -6.78
C ALA A 64 0.72 -2.24 -7.97
N ARG A 65 -0.49 -1.66 -8.03
CA ARG A 65 -1.40 -1.83 -9.17
C ARG A 65 -0.89 -1.17 -10.45
N SER A 66 -0.19 -0.04 -10.34
CA SER A 66 0.21 0.79 -11.48
C SER A 66 1.60 0.45 -12.03
N GLU A 67 2.47 -0.15 -11.22
CA GLU A 67 3.86 -0.48 -11.56
C GLU A 67 4.09 -1.99 -11.59
N SER A 68 4.32 -2.56 -12.78
CA SER A 68 4.54 -4.00 -12.97
C SER A 68 5.75 -4.55 -12.21
N ASP A 69 6.79 -3.73 -12.01
CA ASP A 69 8.02 -4.10 -11.31
C ASP A 69 8.00 -3.75 -9.81
N TYR A 70 6.84 -3.35 -9.26
CA TYR A 70 6.70 -2.92 -7.86
C TYR A 70 7.35 -3.88 -6.87
N PHE A 71 7.03 -5.18 -6.94
CA PHE A 71 7.54 -6.16 -5.98
C PHE A 71 9.05 -6.38 -6.10
N LYS A 72 9.62 -6.29 -7.31
CA LYS A 72 11.08 -6.31 -7.49
C LYS A 72 11.73 -5.09 -6.84
N TRP A 73 11.10 -3.93 -6.98
CA TRP A 73 11.56 -2.69 -6.36
C TRP A 73 11.46 -2.75 -4.82
N VAL A 74 10.35 -3.26 -4.27
CA VAL A 74 10.14 -3.40 -2.82
C VAL A 74 11.22 -4.29 -2.19
N VAL A 75 11.44 -5.49 -2.73
CA VAL A 75 12.44 -6.43 -2.17
C VAL A 75 13.86 -5.83 -2.21
N LYS A 76 14.15 -4.96 -3.18
CA LYS A 76 15.44 -4.29 -3.31
C LYS A 76 15.61 -3.10 -2.36
N ASN A 77 14.57 -2.32 -2.11
CA ASN A 77 14.67 -1.00 -1.44
C ASN A 77 14.07 -0.96 -0.03
N MET A 78 13.13 -1.84 0.28
CA MET A 78 12.48 -1.94 1.59
C MET A 78 13.03 -3.18 2.31
N ARG A 79 14.25 -3.09 2.83
CA ARG A 79 14.78 -4.07 3.79
C ARG A 79 14.39 -3.65 5.19
#